data_AF-A0AA39DCC5-F1
#
_entry.id   AF-A0AA39DCC5-F1
#
_cell.length_a   1.000
_cell.length_b   1.000
_cell.length_c   1.000
_cell.angle_alpha   90.00
_cell.angle_beta   90.00
_cell.angle_gamma   90.00
#
_symmetry.space_group_name_H-M   'P 1'
#
loop_
_entity.id
_entity.type
_entity.pdbx_description
1 polymer ?
#
loop_
_entity_poly.entity_id
_entity_poly.type
_entity_poly.pdbx_seq_one_letter_code
_entity_poly.pdbx_strand_id
1 'polypeptide(L)'
;MEEKVKEIVEMKQRSLAEENQKTLEVLKERERLLQDQLRQAKESVSNMRKLHELAQSQMFELRAQSEEDTAAKQSEVSLLMDEVERAQTLLLSLEREKGLLRSQLQSANDENGQKKSDNLDSNSILENSLSAKEKIISELNMELHNIEITLSNEREQHVNEIKRLNALLNEKDLALEEIKKELLARPTAKLVDDLRKKVKILQAVGYNSIEAEDWEVATSGEEMSKLESLLLDKNRKMEHELTQLKVKLTEKTSLLETAEGKIVELTAKVNEQQRLIQKLEDDILKGYNSKERKGSLFEDWDLLDNGATETSQRADQKHVSPDQEQNSMLKVICNQRDRFRARLRETEEEVKQLKEKIGLLTVELEKTKADNVKLYGKIRYVQDYNLEKVVSRGSKKHSEDLESGFSSDVESKYKKIYEDDINPFAAFSKKERDQRYKELGIRDKITLSSGRFLLGNRYARTFAFFYTIGLHVLVFTCLYRMSALSHLSNGPEESHIGQKIINLPHAL
;
A
#
# COMPACT_ATOMS: atom_id res chain seq x y z
N MET A 1 7.21 -66.07 -38.56
CA MET A 1 7.24 -65.92 -37.08
C MET A 1 8.54 -65.29 -36.62
N GLU A 2 9.68 -65.62 -37.21
CA GLU A 2 11.01 -65.08 -36.85
C GLU A 2 11.11 -63.56 -37.02
N GLU A 3 10.57 -62.97 -38.10
CA GLU A 3 10.57 -61.51 -38.29
C GLU A 3 9.82 -60.75 -37.20
N LYS A 4 8.66 -61.26 -36.76
CA LYS A 4 7.89 -60.67 -35.66
C LYS A 4 8.62 -60.74 -34.31
N VAL A 5 9.34 -61.85 -34.07
CA VAL A 5 10.18 -61.98 -32.86
C VAL A 5 11.34 -60.99 -32.91
N LYS A 6 11.97 -60.81 -34.07
CA LYS A 6 13.04 -59.83 -34.28
C LYS A 6 12.54 -58.40 -34.04
N GLU A 7 11.38 -58.04 -34.58
CA GLU A 7 10.76 -56.73 -34.38
C GLU A 7 10.43 -56.45 -32.91
N ILE A 8 9.90 -57.44 -32.19
CA ILE A 8 9.62 -57.32 -30.74
C ILE A 8 10.92 -57.13 -29.94
N VAL A 9 12.00 -57.85 -30.28
CA VAL A 9 13.29 -57.69 -29.63
C VAL A 9 13.89 -56.31 -29.91
N GLU A 10 13.81 -55.83 -31.15
CA GLU A 10 14.27 -54.48 -31.52
C GLU A 10 13.46 -53.38 -30.80
N MET A 11 12.13 -53.51 -30.72
CA MET A 11 11.29 -52.58 -29.96
C MET A 11 11.64 -52.60 -28.46
N LYS A 12 11.88 -53.78 -27.88
CA LYS A 12 12.29 -53.91 -26.47
C LYS A 12 13.67 -53.31 -26.22
N GLN A 13 14.60 -53.49 -27.15
CA GLN A 13 15.93 -52.87 -27.09
C GLN A 13 15.86 -51.34 -27.16
N ARG A 14 15.02 -50.80 -28.07
CA ARG A 14 14.78 -49.34 -28.15
C ARG A 14 14.13 -48.80 -26.89
N SER A 15 13.09 -49.46 -26.38
CA SER A 15 12.43 -49.06 -25.12
C SER A 15 13.41 -49.07 -23.94
N LEU A 16 14.28 -50.07 -23.85
CA LEU A 16 15.29 -50.15 -22.78
C LEU A 16 16.37 -49.06 -22.96
N ALA A 17 16.76 -48.75 -24.19
CA ALA A 17 17.67 -47.65 -24.47
C ALA A 17 17.06 -46.28 -24.11
N GLU A 18 15.78 -46.06 -24.42
CA GLU A 18 15.04 -44.85 -24.04
C GLU A 18 14.90 -44.71 -22.52
N GLU A 19 14.60 -45.80 -21.79
CA GLU A 19 14.54 -45.79 -20.33
C GLU A 19 15.92 -45.51 -19.71
N ASN A 20 16.98 -46.13 -20.23
CA ASN A 20 18.34 -45.85 -19.81
C ASN A 20 18.76 -44.40 -20.11
N GLN A 21 18.29 -43.82 -21.23
CA GLN A 21 18.56 -42.42 -21.55
C GLN A 21 17.84 -41.48 -20.57
N LYS A 22 16.55 -41.72 -20.29
CA LYS A 22 15.77 -40.91 -19.34
C LYS A 22 16.36 -40.96 -17.94
N THR A 23 16.77 -42.14 -17.47
CA THR A 23 17.42 -42.28 -16.16
C THR A 23 18.75 -41.54 -16.11
N LEU A 24 19.54 -41.59 -17.19
CA LEU A 24 20.79 -40.85 -17.31
C LEU A 24 20.59 -39.32 -17.34
N GLU A 25 19.53 -38.83 -17.98
CA GLU A 25 19.15 -37.41 -17.97
C GLU A 25 18.76 -36.96 -16.56
N VAL A 26 17.92 -37.71 -15.85
CA VAL A 26 17.54 -37.41 -14.45
C VAL A 26 18.75 -37.42 -13.53
N LEU A 27 19.69 -38.36 -13.71
CA LEU A 27 20.92 -38.40 -12.93
C LEU A 27 21.82 -37.18 -13.20
N LYS A 28 21.92 -36.73 -14.47
CA LYS A 28 22.65 -35.52 -14.83
C LYS A 28 22.03 -34.25 -14.25
N GLU A 29 20.70 -34.14 -14.28
CA GLU A 29 19.99 -33.02 -13.67
C GLU A 29 20.22 -32.98 -12.16
N ARG A 30 20.14 -34.15 -11.49
CA ARG A 30 20.45 -34.27 -10.07
C ARG A 30 21.91 -33.90 -9.78
N GLU A 31 22.86 -34.35 -10.60
CA GLU A 31 24.27 -33.99 -10.45
C GLU A 31 24.47 -32.48 -10.57
N ARG A 32 23.83 -31.84 -11.55
CA ARG A 32 23.89 -30.39 -11.74
C ARG A 32 23.32 -29.64 -10.53
N LEU A 33 22.18 -30.06 -10.00
CA LEU A 33 21.59 -29.48 -8.79
C LEU A 33 22.52 -29.62 -7.58
N LEU A 34 23.15 -30.78 -7.40
CA LEU A 34 24.12 -31.01 -6.32
C LEU A 34 25.38 -30.15 -6.51
N GLN A 35 25.86 -29.96 -7.74
CA GLN A 35 26.98 -29.06 -8.04
C GLN A 35 26.64 -27.60 -7.75
N ASP A 36 25.43 -27.16 -8.08
CA ASP A 36 24.94 -25.81 -7.77
C ASP A 36 24.81 -25.58 -6.26
N GLN A 37 24.24 -26.54 -5.52
CA GLN A 37 24.18 -26.51 -4.05
C GLN A 37 25.59 -26.47 -3.43
N LEU A 38 26.53 -27.26 -3.96
CA LEU A 38 27.91 -27.24 -3.48
C LEU A 38 28.59 -25.90 -3.76
N ARG A 39 28.32 -25.29 -4.91
CA ARG A 39 28.84 -23.96 -5.25
C ARG A 39 28.29 -22.90 -4.31
N GLN A 40 26.98 -22.90 -4.07
CA GLN A 40 26.33 -21.97 -3.13
C GLN A 40 26.85 -22.15 -1.70
N ALA A 41 27.01 -23.40 -1.24
CA ALA A 41 27.58 -23.69 0.07
C ALA A 41 29.03 -23.17 0.17
N LYS A 42 29.87 -23.40 -0.85
CA LYS A 42 31.25 -22.88 -0.90
C LYS A 42 31.30 -21.35 -0.88
N GLU A 43 30.41 -20.70 -1.61
CA GLU A 43 30.31 -19.24 -1.62
C GLU A 43 29.87 -18.69 -0.25
N SER A 44 28.88 -19.32 0.38
CA SER A 44 28.44 -18.95 1.73
C SER A 44 29.56 -19.08 2.77
N VAL A 45 30.36 -20.15 2.69
CA VAL A 45 31.52 -20.37 3.57
C VAL A 45 32.62 -19.33 3.28
N SER A 46 32.86 -18.99 2.01
CA SER A 46 33.80 -17.93 1.63
C SER A 46 33.37 -16.57 2.20
N ASN A 47 32.09 -16.22 2.09
CA ASN A 47 31.53 -14.99 2.63
C ASN A 47 31.62 -14.95 4.16
N MET A 48 31.31 -16.06 4.84
CA MET A 48 31.48 -16.17 6.29
C MET A 48 32.94 -16.01 6.73
N ARG A 49 33.91 -16.56 5.96
CA ARG A 49 35.34 -16.36 6.24
C ARG A 49 35.75 -14.90 6.10
N LYS A 50 35.33 -14.21 5.05
CA LYS A 50 35.61 -12.78 4.86
C LYS A 50 35.02 -11.94 5.99
N LEU A 51 33.78 -12.21 6.40
CA LEU A 51 33.16 -11.54 7.54
C LEU A 51 33.90 -11.81 8.85
N HIS A 52 34.37 -13.04 9.06
CA HIS A 52 35.19 -13.38 10.22
C HIS A 52 36.54 -12.65 10.21
N GLU A 53 37.21 -12.57 9.06
CA GLU A 53 38.46 -11.81 8.91
C GLU A 53 38.26 -10.31 9.18
N LEU A 54 37.17 -9.72 8.67
CA LEU A 54 36.82 -8.32 8.95
C LEU A 54 36.52 -8.09 10.43
N ALA A 55 35.71 -8.95 11.06
CA ALA A 55 35.41 -8.86 12.48
C ALA A 55 36.68 -9.03 13.33
N GLN A 56 37.56 -9.96 12.95
CA GLN A 56 38.85 -10.16 13.62
C GLN A 56 39.76 -8.93 13.49
N SER A 57 39.82 -8.31 12.31
CA SER A 57 40.57 -7.05 12.10
C SER A 57 40.04 -5.92 12.98
N GLN A 58 38.72 -5.75 13.07
CA GLN A 58 38.10 -4.74 13.93
C GLN A 58 38.39 -5.01 15.41
N MET A 59 38.38 -6.27 15.84
CA MET A 59 38.74 -6.65 17.21
C MET A 59 40.21 -6.34 17.52
N PHE A 60 41.12 -6.55 16.57
CA PHE A 60 42.52 -6.16 16.74
C PHE A 60 42.70 -4.65 16.79
N GLU A 61 41.98 -3.88 15.98
CA GLU A 61 42.02 -2.42 15.99
C GLU A 61 41.49 -1.84 17.30
N LEU A 62 40.33 -2.32 17.78
CA LEU A 62 39.79 -1.92 19.09
C LEU A 62 40.73 -2.29 20.24
N ARG A 63 41.39 -3.45 20.15
CA ARG A 63 42.38 -3.85 21.13
C ARG A 63 43.59 -2.93 21.11
N ALA A 64 44.10 -2.57 19.94
CA ALA A 64 45.22 -1.64 19.79
C ALA A 64 44.88 -0.26 20.35
N GLN A 65 43.69 0.28 20.04
CA GLN A 65 43.20 1.54 20.62
C GLN A 65 43.07 1.47 22.15
N SER A 66 42.52 0.37 22.67
CA SER A 66 42.43 0.17 24.12
C SER A 66 43.81 0.08 24.77
N GLU A 67 44.77 -0.59 24.14
CA GLU A 67 46.14 -0.70 24.65
C GLU A 67 46.84 0.67 24.62
N GLU A 68 46.66 1.46 23.55
CA GLU A 68 47.13 2.85 23.43
C GLU A 68 46.52 3.75 24.52
N ASP A 69 45.20 3.70 24.73
CA ASP A 69 44.51 4.46 25.78
C ASP A 69 45.01 4.08 27.19
N THR A 70 45.26 2.78 27.42
CA THR A 70 45.82 2.35 28.71
C THR A 70 47.24 2.84 28.91
N ALA A 71 48.07 2.85 27.86
CA ALA A 71 49.44 3.35 27.91
C ALA A 71 49.46 4.88 28.12
N ALA A 72 48.57 5.62 27.44
CA ALA A 72 48.41 7.06 27.63
C ALA A 72 47.99 7.41 29.06
N LYS A 73 46.99 6.71 29.61
CA LYS A 73 46.56 6.89 31.01
C LYS A 73 47.67 6.52 31.99
N GLN A 74 48.44 5.47 31.73
CA GLN A 74 49.56 5.10 32.58
C GLN A 74 50.68 6.15 32.56
N SER A 75 50.95 6.76 31.39
CA SER A 75 51.86 7.89 31.25
C SER A 75 51.36 9.12 32.02
N GLU A 76 50.07 9.45 31.92
CA GLU A 76 49.45 10.54 32.68
C GLU A 76 49.58 10.32 34.19
N VAL A 77 49.30 9.10 34.67
CA VAL A 77 49.46 8.74 36.08
C VAL A 77 50.93 8.88 36.51
N SER A 78 51.89 8.45 35.69
CA SER A 78 53.33 8.62 35.99
C SER A 78 53.70 10.09 36.11
N LEU A 79 53.24 10.95 35.20
CA LEU A 79 53.51 12.39 35.24
C LEU A 79 52.90 13.06 36.48
N LEU A 80 51.68 12.65 36.86
CA LEU A 80 51.03 13.12 38.09
C LEU A 80 51.78 12.65 39.35
N MET A 81 52.29 11.42 39.35
CA MET A 81 53.15 10.93 40.44
C MET A 81 54.42 11.77 40.54
N ASP A 82 55.10 12.05 39.42
CA ASP A 82 56.29 12.90 39.39
C ASP A 82 56.00 14.33 39.87
N GLU A 83 54.84 14.90 39.53
CA GLU A 83 54.41 16.22 40.00
C GLU A 83 54.13 16.21 41.51
N VAL A 84 53.50 15.14 42.02
CA VAL A 84 53.26 14.96 43.46
C VAL A 84 54.58 14.84 44.21
N GLU A 85 55.55 14.08 43.70
CA GLU A 85 56.89 13.97 44.29
C GLU A 85 57.61 15.32 44.27
N ARG A 86 57.55 16.07 43.15
CA ARG A 86 58.10 17.43 43.07
C ARG A 86 57.44 18.38 44.07
N ALA A 87 56.11 18.37 44.19
CA ALA A 87 55.40 19.18 45.18
C ALA A 87 55.76 18.80 46.62
N GLN A 88 55.91 17.50 46.92
CA GLN A 88 56.34 17.02 48.24
C GLN A 88 57.77 17.46 48.58
N THR A 89 58.70 17.42 47.61
CA THR A 89 60.08 17.87 47.83
C THR A 89 60.15 19.38 48.11
N LEU A 90 59.37 20.18 47.37
CA LEU A 90 59.23 21.62 47.62
C LEU A 90 58.58 21.93 48.97
N LEU A 91 57.57 21.16 49.37
CA LEU A 91 56.94 21.32 50.68
C LEU A 91 57.95 21.05 51.81
N LEU A 92 58.75 19.98 51.68
CA LEU A 92 59.81 19.67 52.64
C LEU A 92 60.92 20.71 52.67
N SER A 93 61.28 21.35 51.55
CA SER A 93 62.27 22.44 51.55
C SER A 93 61.71 23.69 52.23
N LEU A 94 60.46 24.06 51.94
CA LEU A 94 59.79 25.19 52.58
C LEU A 94 59.60 24.98 54.10
N GLU A 95 59.29 23.76 54.54
CA GLU A 95 59.23 23.42 55.96
C GLU A 95 60.59 23.59 56.66
N ARG A 96 61.69 23.20 56.00
CA ARG A 96 63.05 23.42 56.52
C ARG A 96 63.39 24.91 56.58
N GLU A 97 63.11 25.67 55.53
CA GLU A 97 63.34 27.12 55.50
C GLU A 97 62.53 27.84 56.57
N LYS A 98 61.26 27.48 56.76
CA LYS A 98 60.42 28.01 57.84
C LYS A 98 61.01 27.70 59.22
N GLY A 99 61.55 26.50 59.42
CA GLY A 99 62.27 26.14 60.65
C GLY A 99 63.51 27.01 60.89
N LEU A 100 64.30 27.23 59.84
CA LEU A 100 65.50 28.09 59.85
C LEU A 100 65.15 29.55 60.18
N LEU A 101 64.17 30.12 59.48
CA LEU A 101 63.68 31.48 59.74
C LEU A 101 63.15 31.62 61.17
N ARG A 102 62.43 30.62 61.68
CA ARG A 102 61.94 30.63 63.06
C ARG A 102 63.08 30.62 64.07
N SER A 103 64.15 29.85 63.80
CA SER A 103 65.37 29.86 64.63
C SER A 103 66.11 31.20 64.56
N GLN A 104 66.24 31.80 63.38
CA GLN A 104 66.85 33.12 63.20
C GLN A 104 66.08 34.23 63.91
N LEU A 105 64.74 34.16 63.90
CA LEU A 105 63.89 35.12 64.59
C LEU A 105 64.03 35.01 66.11
N GLN A 106 64.24 33.78 66.62
CA GLN A 106 64.54 33.54 68.04
C GLN A 106 65.91 34.11 68.43
N SER A 107 66.96 33.87 67.63
CA SER A 107 68.29 34.43 67.92
C SER A 107 68.34 35.95 67.78
N ALA A 108 67.65 36.53 66.79
CA ALA A 108 67.56 37.99 66.63
C ALA A 108 66.79 38.65 67.78
N ASN A 109 65.80 37.96 68.36
CA ASN A 109 65.12 38.43 69.56
C ASN A 109 66.02 38.39 70.81
N ASP A 110 66.97 37.45 70.89
CA ASP A 110 67.97 37.37 71.96
C ASP A 110 69.10 38.40 71.79
N GLU A 111 69.51 38.72 70.55
CA GLU A 111 70.56 39.71 70.27
C GLU A 111 70.11 41.17 70.41
N ASN A 112 68.80 41.47 70.33
CA ASN A 112 68.28 42.83 70.46
C ASN A 112 68.35 43.38 71.92
N GLY A 113 68.83 42.58 72.88
CA GLY A 113 69.11 42.99 74.25
C GLY A 113 70.48 43.66 74.47
N GLN A 114 71.39 43.63 73.50
CA GLN A 114 72.78 44.07 73.73
C GLN A 114 73.43 44.64 72.46
N LYS A 115 73.30 45.96 72.26
CA LYS A 115 74.40 46.91 72.00
C LYS A 115 73.87 48.22 71.41
N LYS A 116 74.12 49.30 72.14
CA LYS A 116 73.91 50.69 71.72
C LYS A 116 75.20 51.44 72.07
N SER A 117 76.11 51.63 71.12
CA SER A 117 77.18 52.63 71.21
C SER A 117 77.84 52.89 69.86
N ASP A 118 78.28 54.12 69.70
CA ASP A 118 79.25 54.68 68.74
C ASP A 118 78.65 55.40 67.51
N ASN A 119 78.67 56.72 67.62
CA ASN A 119 77.86 57.66 66.84
C ASN A 119 78.71 58.59 65.93
N LEU A 120 79.95 58.19 65.60
CA LEU A 120 80.86 58.97 64.74
C LEU A 120 81.47 58.15 63.57
N ASP A 121 81.55 56.82 63.68
CA ASP A 121 81.70 55.89 62.53
C ASP A 121 80.34 55.53 61.90
N SER A 122 79.25 55.78 62.62
CA SER A 122 77.89 55.52 62.15
C SER A 122 77.58 56.29 60.87
N ASN A 123 78.05 57.53 60.72
CA ASN A 123 77.68 58.35 59.56
C ASN A 123 78.38 57.89 58.26
N SER A 124 79.65 57.48 58.32
CA SER A 124 80.36 56.93 57.16
C SER A 124 79.88 55.50 56.81
N ILE A 125 79.56 54.70 57.82
CA ILE A 125 78.92 53.39 57.64
C ILE A 125 77.50 53.56 57.07
N LEU A 126 76.76 54.59 57.48
CA LEU A 126 75.44 54.92 56.95
C LEU A 126 75.53 55.41 55.51
N GLU A 127 76.54 56.20 55.15
CA GLU A 127 76.74 56.68 53.76
C GLU A 127 77.19 55.56 52.82
N ASN A 128 78.08 54.68 53.27
CA ASN A 128 78.42 53.44 52.56
C ASN A 128 77.24 52.47 52.49
N SER A 129 76.43 52.39 53.54
CA SER A 129 75.19 51.59 53.55
C SER A 129 74.13 52.19 52.62
N LEU A 130 74.04 53.52 52.53
CA LEU A 130 73.12 54.22 51.66
C LEU A 130 73.51 54.02 50.19
N SER A 131 74.78 54.17 49.84
CA SER A 131 75.27 53.90 48.47
C SER A 131 75.17 52.43 48.08
N ALA A 132 75.38 51.50 49.02
CA ALA A 132 75.12 50.08 48.81
C ALA A 132 73.62 49.81 48.59
N LYS A 133 72.73 50.44 49.37
CA LYS A 133 71.28 50.35 49.18
C LYS A 133 70.84 50.97 47.86
N GLU A 134 71.40 52.10 47.46
CA GLU A 134 71.10 52.74 46.17
C GLU A 134 71.53 51.86 44.99
N LYS A 135 72.69 51.20 45.07
CA LYS A 135 73.10 50.18 44.10
C LYS A 135 72.12 49.02 44.05
N ILE A 136 71.76 48.45 45.19
CA ILE A 136 70.80 47.35 45.29
C ILE A 136 69.42 47.78 44.73
N ILE A 137 68.97 49.00 45.02
CA ILE A 137 67.73 49.56 44.46
C ILE A 137 67.83 49.71 42.95
N SER A 138 68.96 50.18 42.42
CA SER A 138 69.16 50.29 40.97
C SER A 138 69.18 48.93 40.28
N GLU A 139 69.80 47.93 40.91
CA GLU A 139 69.89 46.55 40.42
C GLU A 139 68.50 45.89 40.46
N LEU A 140 67.76 46.03 41.57
CA LEU A 140 66.36 45.59 41.68
C LEU A 140 65.43 46.28 40.69
N ASN A 141 65.61 47.58 40.44
CA ASN A 141 64.82 48.29 39.43
C ASN A 141 65.13 47.80 38.01
N MET A 142 66.40 47.46 37.73
CA MET A 142 66.80 46.90 36.44
C MET A 142 66.27 45.48 36.27
N GLU A 143 66.30 44.65 37.32
CA GLU A 143 65.67 43.33 37.33
C GLU A 143 64.16 43.41 37.18
N LEU A 144 63.49 44.32 37.90
CA LEU A 144 62.06 44.57 37.75
C LEU A 144 61.71 44.98 36.32
N HIS A 145 62.50 45.86 35.71
CA HIS A 145 62.28 46.28 34.34
C HIS A 145 62.51 45.13 33.34
N ASN A 146 63.53 44.30 33.55
CA ASN A 146 63.77 43.12 32.73
C ASN A 146 62.65 42.08 32.87
N ILE A 147 62.13 41.86 34.08
CA ILE A 147 60.97 40.99 34.33
C ILE A 147 59.72 41.58 33.68
N GLU A 148 59.51 42.88 33.74
CA GLU A 148 58.37 43.55 33.11
C GLU A 148 58.42 43.42 31.58
N ILE A 149 59.60 43.59 30.97
CA ILE A 149 59.81 43.40 29.53
C ILE A 149 59.57 41.95 29.12
N THR A 150 60.14 40.98 29.85
CA THR A 150 59.94 39.55 29.55
C THR A 150 58.48 39.14 29.68
N LEU A 151 57.80 39.58 30.74
CA LEU A 151 56.36 39.33 30.95
C LEU A 151 55.50 40.01 29.88
N SER A 152 55.87 41.22 29.44
CA SER A 152 55.21 41.89 28.31
C SER A 152 55.38 41.11 27.01
N ASN A 153 56.59 40.62 26.73
CA ASN A 153 56.87 39.81 25.53
C ASN A 153 56.12 38.48 25.55
N GLU A 154 56.08 37.79 26.69
CA GLU A 154 55.30 36.55 26.86
C GLU A 154 53.80 36.81 26.67
N ARG A 155 53.27 37.89 27.25
CA ARG A 155 51.87 38.29 27.01
C ARG A 155 51.58 38.53 25.54
N GLU A 156 52.48 39.22 24.82
CA GLU A 156 52.31 39.45 23.40
C GLU A 156 52.36 38.14 22.59
N GLN A 157 53.27 37.23 22.92
CA GLN A 157 53.34 35.89 22.33
C GLN A 157 52.05 35.10 22.55
N HIS A 158 51.53 35.08 23.78
CA HIS A 158 50.26 34.41 24.09
C HIS A 158 49.08 35.04 23.36
N VAL A 159 49.02 36.37 23.25
CA VAL A 159 47.97 37.05 22.49
C VAL A 159 48.06 36.69 21.00
N ASN A 160 49.26 36.60 20.45
CA ASN A 160 49.47 36.19 19.05
C ASN A 160 49.10 34.72 18.83
N GLU A 161 49.41 33.83 19.77
CA GLU A 161 49.02 32.43 19.70
C GLU A 161 47.51 32.26 19.82
N ILE A 162 46.85 33.00 20.73
CA ILE A 162 45.38 33.03 20.83
C ILE A 162 44.76 33.52 19.52
N LYS A 163 45.32 34.56 18.89
CA LYS A 163 44.84 35.02 17.58
C LYS A 163 45.02 33.95 16.50
N ARG A 164 46.16 33.25 16.49
CA ARG A 164 46.46 32.16 15.54
C ARG A 164 45.49 30.99 15.72
N LEU A 165 45.29 30.55 16.96
CA LEU A 165 44.36 29.46 17.30
C LEU A 165 42.92 29.83 16.98
N ASN A 166 42.49 31.07 17.25
CA ASN A 166 41.15 31.54 16.86
C ASN A 166 40.96 31.59 15.35
N ALA A 167 41.99 31.99 14.58
CA ALA A 167 41.92 31.97 13.12
C ALA A 167 41.78 30.53 12.59
N LEU A 168 42.54 29.58 13.16
CA LEU A 168 42.46 28.17 12.79
C LEU A 168 41.13 27.54 13.20
N LEU A 169 40.58 27.91 14.35
CA LEU A 169 39.25 27.49 14.79
C LEU A 169 38.17 27.96 13.82
N ASN A 170 38.18 29.25 13.44
CA ASN A 170 37.24 29.80 12.46
C ASN A 170 37.35 29.12 11.10
N GLU A 171 38.57 28.80 10.64
CA GLU A 171 38.77 28.05 9.39
C GLU A 171 38.15 26.65 9.46
N LYS A 172 38.34 25.94 10.58
CA LYS A 172 37.74 24.63 10.80
C LYS A 172 36.22 24.68 10.91
N ASP A 173 35.67 25.71 11.55
CA ASP A 173 34.22 25.91 11.65
C ASP A 173 33.61 26.19 10.28
N LEU A 174 34.27 27.00 9.44
CA LEU A 174 33.83 27.23 8.06
C LEU A 174 33.86 25.94 7.24
N ALA A 175 34.94 25.16 7.33
CA ALA A 175 35.04 23.87 6.65
C ALA A 175 33.98 22.87 7.14
N LEU A 176 33.67 22.85 8.43
CA LEU A 176 32.60 22.02 8.99
C LEU A 176 31.22 22.44 8.46
N GLU A 177 30.94 23.74 8.39
CA GLU A 177 29.68 24.22 7.82
C GLU A 177 29.56 23.93 6.32
N GLU A 178 30.66 23.97 5.57
CA GLU A 178 30.68 23.56 4.16
C GLU A 178 30.43 22.07 3.99
N ILE A 179 31.10 21.22 4.77
CA ILE A 179 30.86 19.76 4.76
C ILE A 179 29.42 19.44 5.20
N LYS A 180 28.86 20.13 6.20
CA LYS A 180 27.46 19.96 6.60
C LYS A 180 26.50 20.35 5.47
N LYS A 181 26.76 21.45 4.76
CA LYS A 181 25.96 21.84 3.59
C LYS A 181 26.05 20.80 2.48
N GLU A 182 27.25 20.28 2.19
CA GLU A 182 27.42 19.20 1.21
C GLU A 182 26.70 17.92 1.63
N LEU A 183 26.74 17.57 2.93
CA LEU A 183 26.05 16.40 3.47
C LEU A 183 24.53 16.56 3.38
N LEU A 184 24.00 17.76 3.61
CA LEU A 184 22.58 18.07 3.44
C LEU A 184 22.16 18.12 1.95
N ALA A 185 23.05 18.55 1.06
CA ALA A 185 22.81 18.58 -0.38
C ALA A 185 22.87 17.17 -1.01
N ARG A 186 23.57 16.22 -0.39
CA ARG A 186 23.59 14.84 -0.84
C ARG A 186 22.19 14.23 -0.72
N PRO A 187 21.67 13.58 -1.78
CA PRO A 187 20.42 12.82 -1.69
C PRO A 187 20.50 11.84 -0.53
N THR A 188 19.50 11.87 0.34
CA THR A 188 19.38 10.91 1.45
C THR A 188 19.38 9.48 0.90
N ALA A 189 19.99 8.55 1.63
CA ALA A 189 20.05 7.14 1.22
C ALA A 189 18.67 6.58 0.85
N LYS A 190 17.63 7.00 1.59
CA LYS A 190 16.22 6.69 1.28
C LYS A 190 15.78 7.16 -0.11
N LEU A 191 16.12 8.40 -0.50
CA LEU A 191 15.77 8.93 -1.82
C LEU A 191 16.51 8.19 -2.94
N VAL A 192 17.76 7.81 -2.73
CA VAL A 192 18.53 7.02 -3.69
C VAL A 192 17.94 5.62 -3.83
N ASP A 193 17.57 4.98 -2.72
CA ASP A 193 16.91 3.68 -2.72
C ASP A 193 15.53 3.75 -3.38
N ASP A 194 14.75 4.81 -3.12
CA ASP A 194 13.46 5.05 -3.77
C ASP A 194 13.61 5.28 -5.28
N LEU A 195 14.63 6.03 -5.72
CA LEU A 195 14.92 6.22 -7.13
C LEU A 195 15.39 4.91 -7.81
N ARG A 196 16.23 4.11 -7.14
CA ARG A 196 16.64 2.79 -7.64
C ARG A 196 15.45 1.84 -7.77
N LYS A 197 14.58 1.80 -6.77
CA LYS A 197 13.33 1.03 -6.80
C LYS A 197 12.40 1.52 -7.92
N LYS A 198 12.25 2.85 -8.12
CA LYS A 198 11.46 3.42 -9.23
C LYS A 198 12.01 3.00 -10.59
N VAL A 199 13.33 3.02 -10.77
CA VAL A 199 13.98 2.54 -12.00
C VAL A 199 13.75 1.05 -12.20
N LYS A 200 13.88 0.23 -11.15
CA LYS A 200 13.65 -1.23 -11.23
C LYS A 200 12.19 -1.56 -11.59
N ILE A 201 11.22 -0.85 -11.01
CA ILE A 201 9.79 -0.97 -11.36
C ILE A 201 9.55 -0.54 -12.81
N LEU A 202 10.08 0.61 -13.23
CA LEU A 202 9.93 1.09 -14.61
C LEU A 202 10.57 0.14 -15.63
N GLN A 203 11.72 -0.46 -15.29
CA GLN A 203 12.36 -1.46 -16.12
C GLN A 203 11.48 -2.72 -16.22
N ALA A 204 10.90 -3.17 -15.12
CA ALA A 204 10.07 -4.35 -15.11
C ALA A 204 8.72 -4.13 -15.84
N VAL A 205 8.10 -2.96 -15.70
CA VAL A 205 6.90 -2.56 -16.46
C VAL A 205 7.21 -2.34 -17.95
N GLY A 206 8.35 -1.71 -18.25
CA GLY A 206 8.73 -1.33 -19.61
C GLY A 206 9.25 -2.50 -20.46
N TYR A 207 9.87 -3.50 -19.82
CA TYR A 207 10.51 -4.61 -20.54
C TYR A 207 9.83 -5.97 -20.35
N ASN A 208 8.77 -6.10 -19.54
CA ASN A 208 8.02 -7.36 -19.33
C ASN A 208 8.91 -8.58 -19.11
N SER A 209 10.08 -8.37 -18.51
CA SER A 209 11.13 -9.36 -18.37
C SER A 209 11.83 -9.11 -17.05
N ILE A 210 11.24 -9.63 -15.98
CA ILE A 210 11.89 -9.89 -14.70
C ILE A 210 11.09 -11.01 -14.01
N GLU A 211 11.83 -12.00 -13.52
CA GLU A 211 11.34 -13.13 -12.73
C GLU A 211 10.58 -12.59 -11.49
N ALA A 212 9.41 -13.18 -11.20
CA ALA A 212 8.45 -12.69 -10.20
C ALA A 212 9.05 -12.50 -8.79
N GLU A 213 10.17 -13.16 -8.49
CA GLU A 213 10.88 -13.11 -7.20
C GLU A 213 11.59 -11.76 -6.95
N ASP A 214 11.94 -11.02 -8.01
CA ASP A 214 12.68 -9.76 -7.90
C ASP A 214 11.76 -8.51 -7.82
N TRP A 215 10.45 -8.74 -7.99
CA TRP A 215 9.38 -7.74 -7.88
C TRP A 215 8.99 -7.47 -6.43
N GLU A 216 8.80 -8.51 -5.62
CA GLU A 216 8.36 -8.38 -4.22
C GLU A 216 9.37 -7.63 -3.34
N VAL A 217 10.66 -7.77 -3.63
CA VAL A 217 11.74 -7.10 -2.88
C VAL A 217 11.80 -5.60 -3.19
N ALA A 218 11.44 -5.20 -4.42
CA ALA A 218 11.48 -3.80 -4.86
C ALA A 218 10.29 -2.95 -4.36
N THR A 219 9.19 -3.60 -3.95
CA THR A 219 7.88 -2.96 -3.71
C THR A 219 7.49 -2.80 -2.24
N SER A 220 8.33 -3.26 -1.30
CA SER A 220 8.09 -3.25 0.16
C SER A 220 8.01 -1.86 0.84
N GLY A 221 7.97 -0.75 0.11
CA GLY A 221 7.80 0.61 0.69
C GLY A 221 6.35 1.10 0.63
N GLU A 222 5.78 1.60 1.73
CA GLU A 222 4.37 2.00 1.84
C GLU A 222 3.88 2.98 0.74
N GLU A 223 4.69 3.99 0.38
CA GLU A 223 4.32 4.94 -0.68
C GLU A 223 4.44 4.34 -2.10
N MET A 224 5.34 3.38 -2.27
CA MET A 224 5.56 2.66 -3.52
C MET A 224 4.50 1.60 -3.77
N SER A 225 4.04 0.92 -2.71
CA SER A 225 2.92 -0.02 -2.75
C SER A 225 1.64 0.67 -3.25
N LYS A 226 1.44 1.95 -2.92
CA LYS A 226 0.30 2.73 -3.43
C LYS A 226 0.40 3.00 -4.93
N LEU A 227 1.56 3.41 -5.43
CA LEU A 227 1.76 3.65 -6.87
C LEU A 227 1.69 2.34 -7.68
N GLU A 228 2.25 1.27 -7.13
CA GLU A 228 2.17 -0.07 -7.68
C GLU A 228 0.73 -0.57 -7.73
N SER A 229 -0.04 -0.46 -6.65
CA SER A 229 -1.45 -0.87 -6.62
C SER A 229 -2.26 -0.16 -7.71
N LEU A 230 -1.94 1.11 -7.98
CA LEU A 230 -2.59 1.91 -9.01
C LEU A 230 -2.16 1.50 -10.42
N LEU A 231 -0.88 1.14 -10.62
CA LEU A 231 -0.39 0.59 -11.87
C LEU A 231 -0.96 -0.80 -12.16
N LEU A 232 -1.05 -1.66 -11.14
CA LEU A 232 -1.58 -3.01 -11.23
C LEU A 232 -3.09 -3.00 -11.48
N ASP A 233 -3.83 -2.09 -10.84
CA ASP A 233 -5.25 -1.84 -11.13
C ASP A 233 -5.46 -1.31 -12.55
N LYS A 234 -4.59 -0.41 -13.04
CA LYS A 234 -4.65 0.07 -14.42
C LYS A 234 -4.31 -1.03 -15.43
N ASN A 235 -3.33 -1.88 -15.13
CA ASN A 235 -2.97 -3.01 -15.98
C ASN A 235 -4.12 -4.03 -16.05
N ARG A 236 -4.70 -4.42 -14.91
CA ARG A 236 -5.90 -5.29 -14.86
C ARG A 236 -7.08 -4.70 -15.61
N LYS A 237 -7.31 -3.38 -15.53
CA LYS A 237 -8.34 -2.69 -16.32
C LYS A 237 -8.06 -2.76 -17.82
N MET A 238 -6.82 -2.52 -18.25
CA MET A 238 -6.41 -2.65 -19.64
C MET A 238 -6.56 -4.09 -20.16
N GLU A 239 -6.19 -5.09 -19.35
CA GLU A 239 -6.40 -6.51 -19.67
C GLU A 239 -7.89 -6.85 -19.77
N HIS A 240 -8.73 -6.30 -18.88
CA HIS A 240 -10.17 -6.48 -18.95
C HIS A 240 -10.77 -5.84 -20.20
N GLU A 241 -10.34 -4.63 -20.56
CA GLU A 241 -10.75 -3.97 -21.81
C GLU A 241 -10.29 -4.77 -23.04
N LEU A 242 -9.07 -5.30 -23.03
CA LEU A 242 -8.54 -6.17 -24.09
C LEU A 242 -9.36 -7.45 -24.24
N THR A 243 -9.70 -8.11 -23.14
CA THR A 243 -10.52 -9.33 -23.16
C THR A 243 -11.94 -9.03 -23.64
N GLN A 244 -12.55 -7.94 -23.19
CA GLN A 244 -13.85 -7.49 -23.71
C GLN A 244 -13.81 -7.19 -25.21
N LEU A 245 -12.76 -6.50 -25.69
CA LEU A 245 -12.59 -6.22 -27.12
C LEU A 245 -12.37 -7.50 -27.92
N LYS A 246 -11.62 -8.48 -27.40
CA LYS A 246 -11.48 -9.81 -28.02
C LYS A 246 -12.81 -10.56 -28.13
N VAL A 247 -13.64 -10.53 -27.07
CA VAL A 247 -14.98 -11.16 -27.11
C VAL A 247 -15.89 -10.45 -28.12
N LYS A 248 -15.90 -9.11 -28.13
CA LYS A 248 -16.65 -8.35 -29.14
C LYS A 248 -16.17 -8.66 -30.56
N LEU A 249 -14.87 -8.84 -30.75
CA LEU A 249 -14.30 -9.24 -32.04
C LEU A 249 -14.82 -10.61 -32.45
N THR A 250 -14.74 -11.63 -31.58
CA THR A 250 -15.22 -12.99 -31.91
C THR A 250 -16.72 -13.01 -32.17
N GLU A 251 -17.53 -12.27 -31.42
CA GLU A 251 -18.96 -12.10 -31.69
C GLU A 251 -19.21 -11.50 -33.07
N LYS A 252 -18.50 -10.42 -33.43
CA LYS A 252 -18.62 -9.80 -34.76
C LYS A 252 -18.16 -10.72 -35.88
N THR A 253 -17.07 -11.48 -35.67
CA THR A 253 -16.60 -12.48 -36.64
C THR A 253 -17.63 -13.60 -36.83
N SER A 254 -18.26 -14.08 -35.75
CA SER A 254 -19.33 -15.09 -35.87
C SER A 254 -20.56 -14.56 -36.61
N LEU A 255 -20.94 -13.30 -36.38
CA LEU A 255 -22.04 -12.67 -37.12
C LEU A 255 -21.70 -12.53 -38.60
N LEU A 256 -20.46 -12.14 -38.93
CA LEU A 256 -19.98 -12.08 -40.30
C LEU A 256 -20.09 -13.45 -40.98
N GLU A 257 -19.59 -14.51 -40.34
CA GLU A 257 -19.64 -15.88 -40.87
C GLU A 257 -21.09 -16.35 -41.10
N THR A 258 -22.03 -16.05 -40.18
CA THR A 258 -23.45 -16.37 -40.41
C THR A 258 -24.07 -15.56 -41.55
N ALA A 259 -23.64 -14.32 -41.77
CA ALA A 259 -24.12 -13.48 -42.86
C ALA A 259 -23.57 -13.98 -44.20
N GLU A 260 -22.28 -14.33 -44.25
CA GLU A 260 -21.64 -14.97 -45.40
C GLU A 260 -22.32 -16.30 -45.74
N GLY A 261 -22.64 -17.13 -44.74
CA GLY A 261 -23.41 -18.36 -44.93
C GLY A 261 -24.78 -18.12 -45.56
N LYS A 262 -25.51 -17.07 -45.14
CA LYS A 262 -26.79 -16.68 -45.76
C LYS A 262 -26.63 -16.19 -47.19
N ILE A 263 -25.55 -15.45 -47.48
CA ILE A 263 -25.25 -15.01 -48.85
C ILE A 263 -25.01 -16.23 -49.74
N VAL A 264 -24.26 -17.23 -49.27
CA VAL A 264 -24.04 -18.49 -50.01
C VAL A 264 -25.36 -19.22 -50.24
N GLU A 265 -26.22 -19.35 -49.22
CA GLU A 265 -27.53 -19.99 -49.35
C GLU A 265 -28.45 -19.26 -50.34
N LEU A 266 -28.52 -17.92 -50.27
CA LEU A 266 -29.29 -17.12 -51.20
C LEU A 266 -28.74 -17.22 -52.63
N THR A 267 -27.42 -17.22 -52.79
CA THR A 267 -26.78 -17.40 -54.10
C THR A 267 -27.09 -18.79 -54.68
N ALA A 268 -27.10 -19.83 -53.85
CA ALA A 268 -27.50 -21.17 -54.25
C ALA A 268 -28.97 -21.21 -54.71
N LYS A 269 -29.88 -20.56 -53.97
CA LYS A 269 -31.30 -20.43 -54.37
C LYS A 269 -31.47 -19.67 -55.69
N VAL A 270 -30.72 -18.59 -55.88
CA VAL A 270 -30.72 -17.83 -57.15
C VAL A 270 -30.22 -18.72 -58.30
N ASN A 271 -29.15 -19.48 -58.11
CA ASN A 271 -28.66 -20.41 -59.13
C ASN A 271 -29.68 -21.53 -59.44
N GLU A 272 -30.36 -22.05 -58.42
CA GLU A 272 -31.43 -23.04 -58.61
C GLU A 272 -32.62 -22.47 -59.37
N GLN A 273 -33.05 -21.25 -59.02
CA GLN A 273 -34.08 -20.51 -59.76
C GLN A 273 -33.66 -20.24 -61.20
N GLN A 274 -32.42 -19.79 -61.43
CA GLN A 274 -31.89 -19.55 -62.77
C GLN A 274 -31.88 -20.84 -63.60
N ARG A 275 -31.50 -21.98 -62.99
CA ARG A 275 -31.57 -23.28 -63.66
C ARG A 275 -33.00 -23.71 -63.97
N LEU A 276 -33.95 -23.43 -63.08
CA LEU A 276 -35.36 -23.72 -63.29
C LEU A 276 -35.93 -22.84 -64.41
N ILE A 277 -35.62 -21.56 -64.41
CA ILE A 277 -35.99 -20.61 -65.47
C ILE A 277 -35.43 -21.11 -66.80
N GLN A 278 -34.14 -21.46 -66.87
CA GLN A 278 -33.53 -21.99 -68.09
C GLN A 278 -34.24 -23.26 -68.60
N LYS A 279 -34.64 -24.17 -67.70
CA LYS A 279 -35.44 -25.35 -68.08
C LYS A 279 -36.83 -24.97 -68.59
N LEU A 280 -37.49 -24.01 -67.94
CA LEU A 280 -38.80 -23.52 -68.37
C LEU A 280 -38.69 -22.81 -69.73
N GLU A 281 -37.62 -22.05 -69.97
CA GLU A 281 -37.32 -21.43 -71.25
C GLU A 281 -37.08 -22.50 -72.33
N ASP A 282 -36.27 -23.53 -72.05
CA ASP A 282 -36.05 -24.66 -72.95
C ASP A 282 -37.36 -25.42 -73.25
N ASP A 283 -38.22 -25.61 -72.25
CA ASP A 283 -39.49 -26.28 -72.40
C ASP A 283 -40.53 -25.41 -73.12
N ILE A 284 -40.50 -24.09 -72.95
CA ILE A 284 -41.27 -23.13 -73.77
C ILE A 284 -40.76 -23.15 -75.21
N LEU A 285 -39.45 -23.19 -75.45
CA LEU A 285 -38.86 -23.32 -76.79
C LEU A 285 -39.31 -24.62 -77.47
N LYS A 286 -39.27 -25.76 -76.76
CA LYS A 286 -39.79 -27.04 -77.27
C LYS A 286 -41.31 -27.01 -77.47
N GLY A 287 -42.04 -26.33 -76.59
CA GLY A 287 -43.47 -26.10 -76.68
C GLY A 287 -43.85 -25.21 -77.87
N TYR A 288 -43.07 -24.19 -78.18
CA TYR A 288 -43.24 -23.31 -79.35
C TYR A 288 -42.96 -24.07 -80.65
N ASN A 289 -41.94 -24.93 -80.69
CA ASN A 289 -41.71 -25.84 -81.82
C ASN A 289 -42.86 -26.84 -82.03
N SER A 290 -43.69 -27.06 -81.00
CA SER A 290 -44.91 -27.89 -81.07
C SER A 290 -46.16 -27.06 -81.42
N LYS A 291 -46.12 -25.73 -81.24
CA LYS A 291 -47.25 -24.80 -81.38
C LYS A 291 -47.19 -23.93 -82.65
N GLU A 292 -46.20 -24.11 -83.51
CA GLU A 292 -46.23 -23.65 -84.91
C GLU A 292 -47.35 -24.30 -85.76
N ARG A 293 -48.16 -25.18 -85.17
CA ARG A 293 -49.44 -25.67 -85.72
C ARG A 293 -50.69 -25.29 -84.90
N LYS A 294 -50.69 -24.16 -84.16
CA LYS A 294 -51.91 -23.51 -83.62
C LYS A 294 -51.49 -22.18 -82.97
N GLY A 295 -51.40 -21.09 -83.74
CA GLY A 295 -52.57 -20.26 -83.98
C GLY A 295 -52.76 -19.25 -82.84
N SER A 296 -52.38 -17.99 -83.13
CA SER A 296 -53.02 -16.75 -82.68
C SER A 296 -54.19 -16.95 -81.69
N LEU A 297 -53.99 -16.63 -80.41
CA LEU A 297 -55.00 -16.37 -79.35
C LEU A 297 -54.32 -16.37 -77.96
N PHE A 298 -53.58 -15.33 -77.61
CA PHE A 298 -53.35 -14.97 -76.19
C PHE A 298 -52.73 -13.57 -76.06
N GLU A 299 -53.44 -12.57 -76.57
CA GLU A 299 -53.15 -11.15 -76.35
C GLU A 299 -54.43 -10.52 -75.80
N ASP A 300 -54.83 -10.95 -74.59
CA ASP A 300 -55.85 -10.29 -73.76
C ASP A 300 -55.89 -10.95 -72.38
N TRP A 301 -55.13 -10.45 -71.39
CA TRP A 301 -55.38 -10.73 -69.97
C TRP A 301 -54.71 -9.73 -69.01
N ASP A 302 -54.74 -8.45 -69.39
CA ASP A 302 -54.44 -7.32 -68.49
C ASP A 302 -55.77 -6.59 -68.23
N LEU A 303 -56.52 -6.99 -67.18
CA LEU A 303 -57.55 -6.21 -66.43
C LEU A 303 -58.56 -7.14 -65.73
N LEU A 304 -58.46 -7.29 -64.39
CA LEU A 304 -59.44 -6.75 -63.44
C LEU A 304 -59.21 -7.20 -61.98
N ASP A 305 -59.10 -6.16 -61.16
CA ASP A 305 -59.30 -6.06 -59.72
C ASP A 305 -60.81 -6.11 -59.36
N ASN A 306 -61.08 -6.35 -58.07
CA ASN A 306 -62.34 -6.26 -57.32
C ASN A 306 -63.36 -7.42 -57.33
N GLY A 307 -63.73 -7.82 -56.10
CA GLY A 307 -65.15 -7.81 -55.70
C GLY A 307 -65.77 -9.12 -55.24
N ALA A 308 -65.66 -9.36 -53.93
CA ALA A 308 -66.55 -10.09 -53.01
C ALA A 308 -67.83 -10.83 -53.49
N THR A 309 -68.06 -11.94 -52.77
CA THR A 309 -69.32 -12.51 -52.23
C THR A 309 -70.15 -13.56 -53.00
N GLU A 310 -70.19 -14.74 -52.36
CA GLU A 310 -71.31 -15.67 -52.09
C GLU A 310 -71.84 -16.71 -53.11
N THR A 311 -71.65 -17.97 -52.69
CA THR A 311 -72.59 -19.13 -52.71
C THR A 311 -72.99 -19.83 -54.03
N SER A 312 -72.63 -21.12 -54.10
CA SER A 312 -73.54 -22.28 -54.27
C SER A 312 -73.10 -23.31 -55.32
N GLN A 313 -72.79 -24.51 -54.81
CA GLN A 313 -72.96 -25.86 -55.41
C GLN A 313 -72.57 -26.10 -56.87
N ARG A 314 -71.53 -26.93 -57.08
CA ARG A 314 -71.61 -28.33 -57.61
C ARG A 314 -70.33 -28.73 -58.38
N ALA A 315 -69.94 -29.98 -58.16
CA ALA A 315 -69.09 -30.87 -58.97
C ALA A 315 -67.56 -30.78 -58.84
N ASP A 316 -67.01 -31.97 -58.58
CA ASP A 316 -65.60 -32.35 -58.54
C ASP A 316 -64.71 -31.67 -59.60
N GLN A 317 -63.71 -30.94 -59.10
CA GLN A 317 -62.37 -30.85 -59.70
C GLN A 317 -61.40 -30.24 -58.69
N LYS A 318 -60.67 -31.13 -57.99
CA LYS A 318 -59.31 -30.96 -57.44
C LYS A 318 -58.87 -29.51 -57.16
N HIS A 319 -59.42 -28.91 -56.10
CA HIS A 319 -58.95 -27.64 -55.55
C HIS A 319 -58.62 -27.86 -54.07
N VAL A 320 -57.41 -27.46 -53.65
CA VAL A 320 -56.96 -27.53 -52.25
C VAL A 320 -57.93 -26.71 -51.40
N SER A 321 -58.55 -27.36 -50.41
CA SER A 321 -59.55 -26.75 -49.55
C SER A 321 -58.90 -25.88 -48.46
N PRO A 322 -59.47 -24.70 -48.13
CA PRO A 322 -58.95 -23.78 -47.12
C PRO A 322 -58.92 -24.38 -45.70
N ASP A 323 -59.68 -25.45 -45.44
CA ASP A 323 -59.66 -26.20 -44.18
C ASP A 323 -58.32 -26.93 -43.94
N GLN A 324 -57.58 -27.27 -45.00
CA GLN A 324 -56.28 -27.92 -44.87
C GLN A 324 -55.18 -26.92 -44.49
N GLU A 325 -55.29 -25.66 -44.93
CA GLU A 325 -54.41 -24.57 -44.50
C GLU A 325 -54.69 -24.15 -43.05
N GLN A 326 -55.95 -24.11 -42.62
CA GLN A 326 -56.28 -23.84 -41.21
C GLN A 326 -55.78 -24.94 -40.28
N ASN A 327 -55.93 -26.22 -40.65
CA ASN A 327 -55.35 -27.33 -39.89
C ASN A 327 -53.81 -27.30 -39.89
N SER A 328 -53.18 -26.89 -40.98
CA SER A 328 -51.73 -26.69 -41.06
C SER A 328 -51.26 -25.56 -40.12
N MET A 329 -51.97 -24.43 -40.11
CA MET A 329 -51.68 -23.29 -39.23
C MET A 329 -51.84 -23.66 -37.74
N LEU A 330 -52.92 -24.37 -37.38
CA LEU A 330 -53.11 -24.87 -36.01
C LEU A 330 -52.01 -25.86 -35.58
N LYS A 331 -51.53 -26.71 -36.49
CA LYS A 331 -50.41 -27.63 -36.23
C LYS A 331 -49.09 -26.88 -36.02
N VAL A 332 -48.84 -25.80 -36.78
CA VAL A 332 -47.68 -24.93 -36.57
C VAL A 332 -47.76 -24.23 -35.22
N ILE A 333 -48.93 -23.70 -34.83
CA ILE A 333 -49.13 -23.06 -33.52
C ILE A 333 -48.94 -24.07 -32.38
N CYS A 334 -49.45 -25.30 -32.52
CA CYS A 334 -49.21 -26.37 -31.54
C CYS A 334 -47.72 -26.70 -31.41
N ASN A 335 -47.00 -26.85 -32.51
CA ASN A 335 -45.55 -27.09 -32.50
C ASN A 335 -44.76 -25.93 -31.89
N GLN A 336 -45.14 -24.68 -32.18
CA GLN A 336 -44.52 -23.50 -31.58
C GLN A 336 -44.76 -23.46 -30.07
N ARG A 337 -46.01 -23.66 -29.64
CA ARG A 337 -46.38 -23.75 -28.22
C ARG A 337 -45.59 -24.85 -27.51
N ASP A 338 -45.46 -26.02 -28.14
CA ASP A 338 -44.77 -27.16 -27.56
C ASP A 338 -43.25 -26.91 -27.50
N ARG A 339 -42.68 -26.19 -28.47
CA ARG A 339 -41.29 -25.72 -28.43
C ARG A 339 -41.06 -24.70 -27.32
N PHE A 340 -41.98 -23.76 -27.12
CA PHE A 340 -41.91 -22.79 -26.02
C PHE A 340 -42.05 -23.47 -24.66
N ARG A 341 -42.94 -24.47 -24.54
CA ARG A 341 -43.05 -25.29 -23.32
C ARG A 341 -41.81 -26.14 -23.06
N ALA A 342 -41.18 -26.68 -24.11
CA ALA A 342 -39.91 -27.40 -23.97
C ALA A 342 -38.80 -26.46 -23.46
N ARG A 343 -38.64 -25.28 -24.09
CA ARG A 343 -37.65 -24.29 -23.66
C ARG A 343 -37.93 -23.75 -22.25
N LEU A 344 -39.21 -23.58 -21.88
CA LEU A 344 -39.58 -23.16 -20.52
C LEU A 344 -39.23 -24.23 -19.48
N ARG A 345 -39.46 -25.51 -19.78
CA ARG A 345 -39.06 -26.60 -18.88
C ARG A 345 -37.54 -26.70 -18.74
N GLU A 346 -36.81 -26.58 -19.85
CA GLU A 346 -35.35 -26.58 -19.86
C GLU A 346 -34.80 -25.41 -19.02
N THR A 347 -35.32 -24.19 -19.19
CA THR A 347 -34.88 -23.05 -18.37
C THR A 347 -35.28 -23.17 -16.91
N GLU A 348 -36.45 -23.76 -16.60
CA GLU A 348 -36.85 -24.06 -15.22
C GLU A 348 -35.92 -25.10 -14.57
N GLU A 349 -35.50 -26.12 -15.32
CA GLU A 349 -34.54 -27.13 -14.88
C GLU A 349 -33.16 -26.53 -14.66
N GLU A 350 -32.67 -25.69 -15.58
CA GLU A 350 -31.42 -24.94 -15.41
C GLU A 350 -31.45 -24.03 -14.18
N VAL A 351 -32.56 -23.31 -13.96
CA VAL A 351 -32.74 -22.47 -12.76
C VAL A 351 -32.74 -23.31 -11.50
N LYS A 352 -33.35 -24.50 -11.51
CA LYS A 352 -33.32 -25.42 -10.38
C LYS A 352 -31.90 -25.94 -10.10
N GLN A 353 -31.17 -26.34 -11.14
CA GLN A 353 -29.78 -26.79 -11.02
C GLN A 353 -28.85 -25.68 -10.53
N LEU A 354 -29.02 -24.44 -11.01
CA LEU A 354 -28.25 -23.29 -10.53
C LEU A 354 -28.55 -22.99 -9.06
N LYS A 355 -29.82 -23.06 -8.63
CA LYS A 355 -30.19 -22.90 -7.22
C LYS A 355 -29.56 -23.99 -6.33
N GLU A 356 -29.55 -25.23 -6.79
CA GLU A 356 -28.91 -26.33 -6.08
C GLU A 356 -27.39 -26.11 -5.97
N LYS A 357 -26.74 -25.71 -7.07
CA LYS A 357 -25.30 -25.39 -7.09
C LYS A 357 -24.96 -24.22 -6.17
N ILE A 358 -25.79 -23.17 -6.12
CA ILE A 358 -25.63 -22.05 -5.18
C ILE A 358 -25.77 -22.56 -3.73
N GLY A 359 -26.74 -23.44 -3.46
CA GLY A 359 -26.91 -24.06 -2.15
C GLY A 359 -25.67 -24.85 -1.72
N LEU A 360 -25.15 -25.72 -2.58
CA LEU A 360 -23.94 -26.51 -2.32
C LEU A 360 -22.71 -25.63 -2.07
N LEU A 361 -22.47 -24.63 -2.93
CA LEU A 361 -21.37 -23.69 -2.77
C LEU A 361 -21.49 -22.86 -1.49
N THR A 362 -22.72 -22.50 -1.08
CA THR A 362 -22.95 -21.78 0.18
C THR A 362 -22.57 -22.65 1.38
N VAL A 363 -22.95 -23.92 1.37
CA VAL A 363 -22.59 -24.88 2.44
C VAL A 363 -21.07 -25.11 2.49
N GLU A 364 -20.43 -25.27 1.34
CA GLU A 364 -18.98 -25.44 1.24
C GLU A 364 -18.21 -24.20 1.72
N LEU A 365 -18.72 -23.01 1.39
CA LEU A 365 -18.15 -21.75 1.84
C LEU A 365 -18.27 -21.60 3.37
N GLU A 366 -19.43 -21.92 3.95
CA GLU A 366 -19.61 -21.91 5.41
C GLU A 366 -18.75 -22.96 6.11
N LYS A 367 -18.61 -24.16 5.53
CA LYS A 367 -17.68 -25.18 6.03
C LYS A 367 -16.24 -24.68 6.00
N THR A 368 -15.80 -24.10 4.88
CA THR A 368 -14.44 -23.56 4.73
C THR A 368 -14.18 -22.42 5.72
N LYS A 369 -15.16 -21.52 5.93
CA LYS A 369 -15.05 -20.49 6.97
C LYS A 369 -14.89 -21.09 8.37
N ALA A 370 -15.69 -22.10 8.71
CA ALA A 370 -15.60 -22.77 10.02
C ALA A 370 -14.24 -23.46 10.21
N ASP A 371 -13.72 -24.11 9.16
CA ASP A 371 -12.41 -24.75 9.20
C ASP A 371 -11.27 -23.72 9.29
N ASN A 372 -11.38 -22.58 8.61
CA ASN A 372 -10.43 -21.46 8.74
C ASN A 372 -10.40 -20.88 10.17
N VAL A 373 -11.56 -20.72 10.83
CA VAL A 373 -11.62 -20.25 12.22
C VAL A 373 -10.99 -21.27 13.17
N LYS A 374 -11.22 -22.58 12.96
CA LYS A 374 -10.56 -23.64 13.73
C LYS A 374 -9.05 -23.66 13.51
N LEU A 375 -8.60 -23.44 12.27
CA LEU A 375 -7.18 -23.38 11.93
C LEU A 375 -6.51 -22.19 12.63
N TYR A 376 -7.16 -21.02 12.61
CA TYR A 376 -6.72 -19.86 13.37
C TYR A 376 -6.58 -20.17 14.87
N GLY A 377 -7.58 -20.83 15.47
CA GLY A 377 -7.51 -21.28 16.87
C GLY A 377 -6.33 -22.24 17.14
N LYS A 378 -6.05 -23.18 16.23
CA LYS A 378 -4.88 -24.09 16.33
C LYS A 378 -3.56 -23.34 16.23
N ILE A 379 -3.42 -22.42 15.28
CA ILE A 379 -2.22 -21.59 15.11
C ILE A 379 -1.97 -20.79 16.38
N ARG A 380 -3.02 -20.14 16.91
CA ARG A 380 -2.95 -19.39 18.17
C ARG A 380 -2.53 -20.28 19.34
N TYR A 381 -3.14 -21.46 19.50
CA TYR A 381 -2.76 -22.40 20.55
C TYR A 381 -1.29 -22.84 20.45
N VAL A 382 -0.80 -23.11 19.24
CA VAL A 382 0.60 -23.48 19.01
C VAL A 382 1.54 -22.30 19.26
N GLN A 383 1.16 -21.08 18.87
CA GLN A 383 1.90 -19.85 19.15
C GLN A 383 1.97 -19.59 20.65
N ASP A 384 0.85 -19.66 21.38
CA ASP A 384 0.77 -19.48 22.82
C ASP A 384 1.61 -20.54 23.56
N TYR A 385 1.56 -21.81 23.12
CA TYR A 385 2.37 -22.89 23.68
C TYR A 385 3.87 -22.74 23.40
N ASN A 386 4.26 -22.26 22.21
CA ASN A 386 5.65 -21.91 21.90
C ASN A 386 6.12 -20.71 22.74
N LEU A 387 5.26 -19.71 22.95
CA LEU A 387 5.55 -18.56 23.80
C LEU A 387 5.80 -19.00 25.25
N GLU A 388 4.96 -19.89 25.78
CA GLU A 388 5.10 -20.46 27.12
C GLU A 388 6.41 -21.27 27.28
N LYS A 389 6.83 -21.99 26.24
CA LYS A 389 8.11 -22.73 26.21
C LYS A 389 9.33 -21.81 26.17
N VAL A 390 9.21 -20.62 25.56
CA VAL A 390 10.28 -19.61 25.49
C VAL A 390 10.41 -18.83 26.80
N VAL A 391 9.34 -18.68 27.58
CA VAL A 391 9.40 -18.01 28.90
C VAL A 391 10.23 -18.80 29.94
N SER A 392 10.46 -20.12 29.75
CA SER A 392 11.34 -20.93 30.62
C SER A 392 12.84 -20.82 30.31
N ARG A 393 13.25 -20.11 29.24
CA ARG A 393 14.67 -19.79 28.98
C ARG A 393 14.78 -18.29 28.76
N GLY A 394 15.12 -17.58 29.84
CA GLY A 394 15.16 -16.12 29.86
C GLY A 394 15.94 -15.51 28.70
N SER A 395 15.25 -14.77 27.85
CA SER A 395 15.72 -13.49 27.30
C SER A 395 14.56 -12.84 26.54
N LYS A 396 13.99 -11.76 27.08
CA LYS A 396 13.05 -10.89 26.36
C LYS A 396 13.86 -10.09 25.34
N LYS A 397 13.81 -10.49 24.07
CA LYS A 397 13.98 -9.57 22.94
C LYS A 397 12.67 -9.59 22.16
N HIS A 398 11.99 -8.45 22.17
CA HIS A 398 10.82 -8.18 21.36
C HIS A 398 11.28 -8.19 19.90
N SER A 399 11.16 -9.33 19.22
CA SER A 399 11.23 -9.39 17.77
C SER A 399 9.89 -8.88 17.28
N GLU A 400 9.86 -7.61 16.90
CA GLU A 400 8.83 -7.09 15.99
C GLU A 400 8.85 -7.98 14.75
N ASP A 401 7.79 -8.77 14.60
CA ASP A 401 7.56 -9.70 13.51
C ASP A 401 7.21 -8.88 12.27
N LEU A 402 8.26 -8.48 11.53
CA LEU A 402 8.24 -7.54 10.42
C LEU A 402 7.71 -8.17 9.12
N GLU A 403 6.75 -9.11 9.20
CA GLU A 403 6.18 -9.83 8.04
C GLU A 403 4.63 -9.86 8.05
N SER A 404 3.98 -9.12 8.96
CA SER A 404 2.51 -9.11 9.12
C SER A 404 1.78 -8.03 8.29
N GLY A 405 2.41 -7.44 7.27
CA GLY A 405 1.83 -6.30 6.54
C GLY A 405 0.59 -6.65 5.70
N PHE A 406 0.54 -7.84 5.10
CA PHE A 406 -0.53 -8.25 4.16
C PHE A 406 -1.44 -9.36 4.71
N SER A 407 -0.94 -10.19 5.63
CA SER A 407 -1.72 -11.24 6.31
C SER A 407 -2.66 -10.67 7.39
N SER A 408 -2.34 -9.49 7.94
CA SER A 408 -3.06 -8.95 9.10
C SER A 408 -4.54 -8.69 8.84
N ASP A 409 -4.98 -8.35 7.63
CA ASP A 409 -6.40 -8.07 7.37
C ASP A 409 -7.25 -9.34 7.37
N VAL A 410 -6.74 -10.40 6.72
CA VAL A 410 -7.41 -11.71 6.68
C VAL A 410 -7.35 -12.34 8.07
N GLU A 411 -6.19 -12.28 8.71
CA GLU A 411 -5.99 -12.76 10.08
C GLU A 411 -6.86 -11.98 11.07
N SER A 412 -6.94 -10.65 10.98
CA SER A 412 -7.78 -9.82 11.85
C SER A 412 -9.26 -10.14 11.70
N LYS A 413 -9.71 -10.47 10.48
CA LYS A 413 -11.09 -10.91 10.24
C LYS A 413 -11.40 -12.21 10.96
N TYR A 414 -10.54 -13.23 10.83
CA TYR A 414 -10.75 -14.51 11.49
C TYR A 414 -10.46 -14.46 13.00
N LYS A 415 -9.52 -13.63 13.43
CA LYS A 415 -9.24 -13.27 14.82
C LYS A 415 -10.47 -12.69 15.49
N LYS A 416 -11.10 -11.69 14.87
CA LYS A 416 -12.32 -11.08 15.40
C LYS A 416 -13.45 -12.09 15.50
N ILE A 417 -13.65 -12.91 14.46
CA ILE A 417 -14.68 -13.97 14.47
C ILE A 417 -14.40 -14.98 15.60
N TYR A 418 -13.14 -15.38 15.79
CA TYR A 418 -12.72 -16.29 16.84
C TYR A 418 -12.88 -15.69 18.25
N GLU A 419 -12.46 -14.43 18.45
CA GLU A 419 -12.58 -13.73 19.72
C GLU A 419 -14.05 -13.46 20.10
N ASP A 420 -14.88 -13.13 19.11
CA ASP A 420 -16.33 -12.97 19.31
C ASP A 420 -17.01 -14.31 19.66
N ASP A 421 -16.52 -15.44 19.13
CA ASP A 421 -17.05 -16.79 19.41
C ASP A 421 -16.57 -17.34 20.76
N ILE A 422 -15.31 -17.06 21.15
CA ILE A 422 -14.74 -17.56 22.41
C ILE A 422 -15.15 -16.72 23.62
N ASN A 423 -15.53 -15.45 23.42
CA ASN A 423 -15.87 -14.55 24.52
C ASN A 423 -17.32 -14.80 25.00
N PRO A 424 -17.52 -15.37 26.21
CA PRO A 424 -18.85 -15.66 26.73
C PRO A 424 -19.69 -14.40 26.94
N PHE A 425 -19.07 -13.25 27.19
CA PHE A 425 -19.77 -11.97 27.37
C PHE A 425 -20.17 -11.33 26.04
N ALA A 426 -19.43 -11.56 24.95
CA ALA A 426 -19.83 -11.08 23.62
C ALA A 426 -21.04 -11.86 23.11
N ALA A 427 -21.02 -13.18 23.28
CA ALA A 427 -22.16 -14.04 22.99
C ALA A 427 -23.38 -13.69 23.86
N PHE A 428 -23.17 -13.45 25.16
CA PHE A 428 -24.24 -13.03 26.07
C PHE A 428 -24.81 -11.64 25.72
N SER A 429 -23.96 -10.63 25.49
CA SER A 429 -24.39 -9.27 25.11
C SER A 429 -25.12 -9.25 23.77
N LYS A 430 -24.68 -10.06 22.79
CA LYS A 430 -25.37 -10.21 21.52
C LYS A 430 -26.74 -10.86 21.73
N LYS A 431 -26.81 -11.94 22.52
CA LYS A 431 -28.07 -12.62 22.87
C LYS A 431 -29.02 -11.71 23.63
N GLU A 432 -28.52 -10.89 24.55
CA GLU A 432 -29.30 -9.91 25.30
C GLU A 432 -29.83 -8.81 24.35
N ARG A 433 -28.99 -8.25 23.47
CA ARG A 433 -29.44 -7.26 22.48
C ARG A 433 -30.49 -7.83 21.52
N ASP A 434 -30.31 -9.06 21.07
CA ASP A 434 -31.27 -9.75 20.20
C ASP A 434 -32.58 -10.08 20.94
N GLN A 435 -32.50 -10.40 22.24
CA GLN A 435 -33.66 -10.62 23.09
C GLN A 435 -34.42 -9.32 23.36
N ARG A 436 -33.73 -8.24 23.70
CA ARG A 436 -34.30 -6.88 23.79
C ARG A 436 -34.96 -6.47 22.47
N TYR A 437 -34.31 -6.75 21.34
CA TYR A 437 -34.88 -6.46 20.01
C TYR A 437 -36.11 -7.33 19.70
N LYS A 438 -36.16 -8.56 20.21
CA LYS A 438 -37.34 -9.43 20.10
C LYS A 438 -38.48 -8.95 21.01
N GLU A 439 -38.16 -8.46 22.21
CA GLU A 439 -39.08 -7.91 23.22
C GLU A 439 -39.65 -6.53 22.85
N LEU A 440 -39.03 -5.79 21.92
CA LEU A 440 -39.60 -4.54 21.40
C LEU A 440 -40.93 -4.79 20.67
N GLY A 441 -41.92 -3.91 20.90
CA GLY A 441 -43.18 -3.95 20.15
C GLY A 441 -42.97 -3.70 18.65
N ILE A 442 -43.89 -4.18 17.80
CA ILE A 442 -43.80 -4.01 16.34
C ILE A 442 -43.63 -2.53 15.95
N ARG A 443 -44.27 -1.61 16.69
CA ARG A 443 -44.14 -0.15 16.49
C ARG A 443 -42.74 0.36 16.84
N ASP A 444 -42.17 -0.10 17.95
CA ASP A 444 -40.81 0.28 18.36
C ASP A 444 -39.74 -0.28 17.41
N LYS A 445 -39.97 -1.46 16.83
CA LYS A 445 -39.08 -2.02 15.79
C LYS A 445 -39.05 -1.18 14.53
N ILE A 446 -40.18 -0.63 14.12
CA ILE A 446 -40.29 0.25 12.95
C ILE A 446 -39.62 1.59 13.24
N THR A 447 -39.84 2.17 14.41
CA THR A 447 -39.16 3.42 14.81
C THR A 447 -37.66 3.23 14.94
N LEU A 448 -37.20 2.14 15.54
CA LEU A 448 -35.77 1.85 15.70
C LEU A 448 -35.10 1.54 14.37
N SER A 449 -35.77 0.83 13.46
CA SER A 449 -35.25 0.54 12.12
C SER A 449 -35.22 1.79 11.24
N SER A 450 -36.27 2.62 11.30
CA SER A 450 -36.32 3.92 10.63
C SER A 450 -35.26 4.89 11.17
N GLY A 451 -35.08 4.95 12.49
CA GLY A 451 -34.05 5.75 13.15
C GLY A 451 -32.63 5.30 12.79
N ARG A 452 -32.36 3.98 12.80
CA ARG A 452 -31.07 3.45 12.33
C ARG A 452 -30.83 3.68 10.85
N PHE A 453 -31.86 3.61 10.02
CA PHE A 453 -31.75 3.85 8.59
C PHE A 453 -31.43 5.32 8.29
N LEU A 454 -32.11 6.25 8.97
CA LEU A 454 -31.84 7.68 8.87
C LEU A 454 -30.45 8.06 9.38
N LEU A 455 -30.00 7.51 10.51
CA LEU A 455 -28.68 7.84 11.08
C LEU A 455 -27.52 7.09 10.42
N GLY A 456 -27.74 5.86 9.98
CA GLY A 456 -26.69 4.99 9.43
C GLY A 456 -26.30 5.32 8.00
N ASN A 457 -27.22 5.86 7.20
CA ASN A 457 -26.96 6.14 5.79
C ASN A 457 -26.68 7.64 5.55
N ARG A 458 -25.54 7.96 4.92
CA ARG A 458 -25.15 9.35 4.61
C ARG A 458 -26.17 10.04 3.71
N TYR A 459 -26.74 9.33 2.75
CA TYR A 459 -27.76 9.87 1.83
C TYR A 459 -29.10 10.13 2.52
N ALA A 460 -29.50 9.27 3.47
CA ALA A 460 -30.73 9.44 4.22
C ALA A 460 -30.67 10.68 5.13
N ARG A 461 -29.51 10.97 5.72
CA ARG A 461 -29.27 12.22 6.49
C ARG A 461 -29.41 13.46 5.61
N THR A 462 -28.78 13.45 4.44
CA THR A 462 -28.85 14.56 3.48
C THR A 462 -30.28 14.78 2.98
N PHE A 463 -31.00 13.69 2.66
CA PHE A 463 -32.39 13.76 2.24
C PHE A 463 -33.31 14.34 3.32
N ALA A 464 -33.18 13.89 4.57
CA ALA A 464 -33.97 14.42 5.69
C ALA A 464 -33.69 15.91 5.93
N PHE A 465 -32.42 16.34 5.81
CA PHE A 465 -32.04 17.75 5.93
C PHE A 465 -32.72 18.62 4.86
N PHE A 466 -32.61 18.23 3.59
CA PHE A 466 -33.28 18.97 2.51
C PHE A 466 -34.81 18.91 2.59
N TYR A 467 -35.38 17.80 3.05
CA TYR A 467 -36.80 17.67 3.29
C TYR A 467 -37.28 18.65 4.36
N THR A 468 -36.56 18.78 5.48
CA THR A 468 -36.90 19.77 6.51
C THR A 468 -36.79 21.20 5.99
N ILE A 469 -35.74 21.54 5.23
CA ILE A 469 -35.59 22.86 4.61
C ILE A 469 -36.72 23.15 3.62
N GLY A 470 -37.05 22.19 2.76
CA GLY A 470 -38.15 22.33 1.80
C GLY A 470 -39.49 22.56 2.49
N LEU A 471 -39.74 21.85 3.60
CA LEU A 471 -40.95 22.07 4.41
C LEU A 471 -40.97 23.47 5.02
N HIS A 472 -39.84 23.97 5.54
CA HIS A 472 -39.76 25.33 6.06
C HIS A 472 -40.01 26.36 4.94
N VAL A 473 -39.38 26.22 3.77
CA VAL A 473 -39.62 27.10 2.61
C VAL A 473 -41.09 27.08 2.21
N LEU A 474 -41.73 25.92 2.20
CA LEU A 474 -43.14 25.78 1.87
C LEU A 474 -44.04 26.48 2.89
N VAL A 475 -43.79 26.29 4.20
CA VAL A 475 -44.53 26.97 5.27
C VAL A 475 -44.32 28.48 5.18
N PHE A 476 -43.09 28.96 4.98
CA PHE A 476 -42.80 30.38 4.79
C PHE A 476 -43.49 30.95 3.56
N THR A 477 -43.57 30.19 2.46
CA THR A 477 -44.26 30.60 1.24
C THR A 477 -45.77 30.68 1.46
N CYS A 478 -46.35 29.71 2.18
CA CYS A 478 -47.75 29.73 2.57
C CYS A 478 -48.06 30.94 3.47
N LEU A 479 -47.26 31.18 4.51
CA LEU A 479 -47.41 32.33 5.41
C LEU A 479 -47.22 33.66 4.65
N TYR A 480 -46.25 33.74 3.74
CA TYR A 480 -46.03 34.91 2.90
C TYR A 480 -47.21 35.18 1.97
N ARG A 481 -47.76 34.15 1.32
CA ARG A 481 -48.97 34.26 0.50
C ARG A 481 -50.18 34.69 1.32
N MET A 482 -50.37 34.13 2.51
CA MET A 482 -51.44 34.49 3.44
C MET A 482 -51.29 35.95 3.92
N SER A 483 -50.06 36.37 4.23
CA SER A 483 -49.73 37.74 4.61
C SER A 483 -49.93 38.72 3.46
N ALA A 484 -49.55 38.36 2.23
CA ALA A 484 -49.74 39.19 1.04
C ALA A 484 -51.23 39.34 0.70
N LEU A 485 -52.03 38.27 0.85
CA LEU A 485 -53.49 38.33 0.73
C LEU A 485 -54.12 39.20 1.82
N SER A 486 -53.64 39.10 3.06
CA SER A 486 -54.09 39.96 4.17
C SER A 486 -53.71 41.43 3.95
N HIS A 487 -52.56 41.71 3.33
CA HIS A 487 -52.11 43.07 3.03
C HIS A 487 -52.84 43.67 1.81
N LEU A 488 -53.33 42.83 0.89
CA LEU A 488 -54.22 43.25 -0.21
C LEU A 488 -55.65 43.51 0.28
N SER A 489 -56.10 42.78 1.30
CA SER A 489 -57.40 43.01 1.95
C SER A 489 -57.45 44.33 2.75
N ASN A 490 -56.29 44.88 3.12
CA ASN A 490 -56.16 46.15 3.85
C ASN A 490 -55.43 47.21 2.99
N GLY A 491 -56.01 47.55 1.83
CA GLY A 491 -55.74 48.79 1.11
C GLY A 491 -56.50 49.98 1.72
N PRO A 492 -56.11 51.23 1.43
CA PRO A 492 -56.39 52.41 2.27
C PRO A 492 -57.84 52.89 2.14
N GLU A 493 -58.61 52.85 3.22
CA GLU A 493 -59.82 53.68 3.34
C GLU A 493 -59.49 54.97 4.12
N GLU A 494 -59.16 56.02 3.38
CA GLU A 494 -59.37 57.39 3.84
C GLU A 494 -60.88 57.70 3.78
N SER A 495 -61.47 57.87 4.96
CA SER A 495 -62.48 58.89 5.31
C SER A 495 -63.46 59.36 4.22
N HIS A 496 -64.76 59.14 4.42
CA HIS A 496 -65.72 60.22 4.75
C HIS A 496 -67.16 59.70 4.96
N ILE A 497 -67.66 59.90 6.19
CA ILE A 497 -68.99 60.41 6.57
C ILE A 497 -70.25 59.66 6.08
N GLY A 498 -71.00 59.13 7.06
CA GLY A 498 -72.42 58.80 6.90
C GLY A 498 -73.06 58.30 8.21
N GLN A 499 -73.33 59.21 9.14
CA GLN A 499 -74.06 58.96 10.40
C GLN A 499 -75.40 58.24 10.20
N LYS A 500 -75.68 57.23 11.03
CA LYS A 500 -77.04 56.86 11.48
C LYS A 500 -76.92 56.10 12.82
N ILE A 501 -76.85 56.80 13.95
CA ILE A 501 -77.96 56.97 14.91
C ILE A 501 -78.80 55.69 15.04
N ILE A 502 -78.72 55.00 16.18
CA ILE A 502 -79.83 54.80 17.13
C ILE A 502 -79.26 54.25 18.45
N ASN A 503 -79.70 54.91 19.51
CA ASN A 503 -79.47 54.62 20.93
C ASN A 503 -79.95 53.22 21.34
N LEU A 504 -79.21 52.63 22.30
CA LEU A 504 -79.64 51.97 23.55
C LEU A 504 -81.06 51.34 23.66
N PRO A 505 -81.22 50.25 24.42
CA PRO A 505 -81.32 50.48 25.87
C PRO A 505 -80.61 49.48 26.78
N HIS A 506 -80.33 50.01 27.96
CA HIS A 506 -80.13 49.33 29.22
C HIS A 506 -81.12 48.18 29.47
N ALA A 507 -80.55 47.07 29.95
CA ALA A 507 -81.01 46.20 31.04
C ALA A 507 -82.52 46.13 31.33
N LEU A 508 -83.13 44.99 30.98
CA LEU A 508 -83.72 44.01 31.91
C LEU A 508 -84.10 42.73 31.14
#